data_AF-A0A0N1PCV2-F1
#
_entry.id   AF-A0A0N1PCV2-F1
#
_cell.length_a   1.000
_cell.length_b   1.000
_cell.length_c   1.000
_cell.angle_alpha   90.00
_cell.angle_beta   90.00
_cell.angle_gamma   90.00
#
_symmetry.space_group_name_H-M   'P 1'
#
loop_
_entity.id
_entity.type
_entity.pdbx_description
1 polymer ?
#
loop_
_entity_poly.entity_id
_entity_poly.type
_entity_poly.pdbx_seq_one_letter_code
_entity_poly.pdbx_strand_id
1 'polypeptide(L)'
;MPTIDFDGAPEISSNDSNSAVEDVNSINYADSRKKGKDFSSPSSQQDTYFTLDTTTVIHYAEKTLEEWLPLRGDLRLQRGEIVAAEEVGDGNLNLVFRLLDCQGVCRAVLKQSLPYVRCVGESWPLSLDRSRLEADTLRSHYRFEPTVVEHVLFHSSAMAATAVEDLSDCTIWRSALMRGIHLDHVSTLLGRYLGRVFFYTSDLAQDRGSKKTAVKEFTNVDMCGITEDLFFTDPFVVHPRNNYEEAQEELVESLLRQDALLKVRSAQLKYRFMNCSEAHLHGDLHSGSIFVDAHRVKVIDAEFGFYGPMGFDLGIVMGNLLINYIALPALQGQRLSNEMAGVLAEPASDEQKPRVAVDLSTAVPSTPQLLLRSLQSFWEAFYVTFQRLAASETRDLAFAAPGYVEELLRHVWADAVGFAGSEMIRRTVGLAHVADLDSIQSDAHRLSAKEDVLRLGAYLVKHAASVENVTDLAQLVARGDYRAS
;
A
#
# COMPACT_ATOMS: atom_id res chain seq x y z
N MET A 1 -38.90 -54.14 -25.48
CA MET A 1 -39.19 -55.30 -24.61
C MET A 1 -37.87 -55.85 -24.06
N PRO A 2 -37.73 -56.12 -22.75
CA PRO A 2 -38.59 -55.76 -21.63
C PRO A 2 -37.93 -54.80 -20.62
N THR A 3 -38.81 -54.08 -19.95
CA THR A 3 -38.69 -53.33 -18.70
C THR A 3 -38.42 -54.25 -17.51
N ILE A 4 -37.67 -53.76 -16.52
CA ILE A 4 -37.81 -54.20 -15.12
C ILE A 4 -37.87 -52.94 -14.26
N ASP A 5 -39.00 -52.82 -13.58
CA ASP A 5 -39.36 -51.86 -12.56
C ASP A 5 -39.42 -52.64 -11.24
N PHE A 6 -38.95 -52.06 -10.13
CA PHE A 6 -39.39 -52.48 -8.78
C PHE A 6 -39.11 -51.37 -7.77
N ASP A 7 -40.20 -50.73 -7.36
CA ASP A 7 -40.40 -49.97 -6.13
C ASP A 7 -39.97 -50.73 -4.87
N GLY A 8 -39.58 -49.98 -3.83
CA GLY A 8 -39.82 -50.38 -2.45
C GLY A 8 -38.79 -49.93 -1.41
N ALA A 9 -38.98 -48.76 -0.79
CA ALA A 9 -38.64 -48.53 0.62
C ALA A 9 -39.39 -47.29 1.19
N PRO A 10 -39.69 -47.23 2.50
CA PRO A 10 -40.96 -46.72 3.02
C PRO A 10 -40.91 -45.32 3.66
N GLU A 11 -42.08 -44.67 3.76
CA GLU A 11 -42.34 -43.54 4.65
C GLU A 11 -42.48 -44.01 6.11
N ILE A 12 -41.71 -43.42 7.03
CA ILE A 12 -42.05 -43.27 8.46
C ILE A 12 -41.65 -41.86 8.92
N SER A 13 -42.57 -41.21 9.61
CA SER A 13 -42.57 -39.82 10.04
C SER A 13 -41.70 -39.50 11.27
N SER A 14 -41.30 -38.22 11.30
CA SER A 14 -41.05 -37.31 12.44
C SER A 14 -39.87 -37.59 13.39
N ASN A 15 -38.87 -36.71 13.37
CA ASN A 15 -38.62 -35.85 14.54
C ASN A 15 -37.77 -34.62 14.18
N ASP A 16 -38.21 -33.48 14.70
CA ASP A 16 -37.52 -32.20 14.71
C ASP A 16 -36.11 -32.30 15.31
N SER A 17 -35.12 -31.78 14.59
CA SER A 17 -34.05 -31.00 15.22
C SER A 17 -33.47 -30.00 14.21
N ASN A 18 -33.79 -28.75 14.53
CA ASN A 18 -33.42 -27.55 13.83
C ASN A 18 -31.89 -27.32 13.97
N SER A 19 -31.14 -27.35 12.87
CA SER A 19 -29.83 -26.71 12.80
C SER A 19 -29.66 -26.08 11.43
N ALA A 20 -30.08 -24.82 11.32
CA ALA A 20 -29.79 -23.97 10.18
C ALA A 20 -28.26 -23.82 10.06
N VAL A 21 -27.70 -24.40 9.00
CA VAL A 21 -26.40 -23.98 8.48
C VAL A 21 -26.70 -22.74 7.65
N GLU A 22 -26.52 -21.56 8.23
CA GLU A 22 -26.63 -20.30 7.49
C GLU A 22 -25.50 -20.19 6.46
N ASP A 23 -25.92 -19.93 5.23
CA ASP A 23 -25.10 -19.76 4.04
C ASP A 23 -24.37 -18.40 4.10
N VAL A 24 -23.10 -18.41 4.55
CA VAL A 24 -22.30 -17.20 4.85
C VAL A 24 -21.83 -16.45 3.59
N ASN A 25 -22.10 -16.97 2.39
CA ASN A 25 -21.48 -16.47 1.16
C ASN A 25 -22.34 -15.49 0.35
N SER A 26 -23.57 -15.16 0.73
CA SER A 26 -24.38 -14.15 -0.01
C SER A 26 -24.45 -12.80 0.71
N ILE A 27 -23.40 -11.98 0.63
CA ILE A 27 -23.45 -10.60 1.16
C ILE A 27 -23.75 -9.63 0.01
N ASN A 28 -25.04 -9.32 -0.15
CA ASN A 28 -25.54 -8.18 -0.92
C ASN A 28 -25.12 -6.86 -0.25
N TYR A 29 -24.52 -5.90 -0.97
CA TYR A 29 -24.38 -4.50 -0.46
C TYR A 29 -25.73 -3.84 -0.19
N ALA A 30 -26.86 -4.42 -0.62
CA ALA A 30 -28.16 -3.86 -0.30
C ALA A 30 -28.51 -4.02 1.19
N ASP A 31 -28.03 -5.09 1.85
CA ASP A 31 -28.40 -5.39 3.24
C ASP A 31 -27.50 -4.66 4.26
N SER A 32 -26.37 -4.12 3.81
CA SER A 32 -25.59 -3.15 4.59
C SER A 32 -26.29 -1.80 4.75
N ARG A 33 -27.50 -1.56 4.20
CA ARG A 33 -28.31 -0.40 4.62
C ARG A 33 -29.06 -0.62 5.94
N LYS A 34 -29.24 -1.86 6.39
CA LYS A 34 -29.82 -2.16 7.71
C LYS A 34 -28.77 -2.41 8.80
N LYS A 35 -27.53 -2.75 8.44
CA LYS A 35 -26.39 -2.88 9.38
C LYS A 35 -25.30 -1.81 9.23
N GLY A 36 -25.24 -1.07 8.13
CA GLY A 36 -24.31 0.04 7.89
C GLY A 36 -24.79 1.39 8.40
N LYS A 37 -25.87 1.41 9.19
CA LYS A 37 -26.17 2.53 10.08
C LYS A 37 -25.40 2.49 11.40
N ASP A 38 -24.67 1.40 11.68
CA ASP A 38 -23.97 1.23 12.96
C ASP A 38 -22.44 1.46 12.88
N PHE A 39 -21.90 1.91 11.73
CA PHE A 39 -20.46 2.29 11.62
C PHE A 39 -20.21 3.80 11.56
N SER A 40 -21.28 4.60 11.49
CA SER A 40 -21.24 6.01 11.85
C SER A 40 -22.06 6.16 13.12
N SER A 41 -21.39 6.21 14.28
CA SER A 41 -22.05 6.65 15.51
C SER A 41 -22.80 7.95 15.23
N PRO A 42 -24.09 8.08 15.59
CA PRO A 42 -24.74 9.38 15.61
C PRO A 42 -24.08 10.17 16.75
N SER A 43 -23.06 10.99 16.42
CA SER A 43 -22.35 11.78 17.42
C SER A 43 -23.32 12.74 18.09
N SER A 44 -23.66 12.46 19.35
CA SER A 44 -24.20 13.46 20.26
C SER A 44 -23.07 14.44 20.60
N GLN A 45 -23.19 15.69 20.12
CA GLN A 45 -22.22 16.79 20.13
C GLN A 45 -21.20 16.75 18.98
N GLN A 46 -21.49 17.51 17.93
CA GLN A 46 -20.60 17.77 16.80
C GLN A 46 -19.42 18.62 17.29
N ASP A 47 -18.27 17.99 17.53
CA ASP A 47 -17.03 18.73 17.71
C ASP A 47 -16.71 19.48 16.42
N THR A 48 -16.50 20.79 16.51
CA THR A 48 -15.96 21.59 15.41
C THR A 48 -14.46 21.32 15.30
N TYR A 49 -13.95 21.09 14.09
CA TYR A 49 -12.53 20.83 13.84
C TYR A 49 -11.62 21.81 14.60
N PHE A 50 -10.62 21.26 15.30
CA PHE A 50 -9.48 22.00 15.84
C PHE A 50 -8.23 21.12 15.78
N THR A 51 -7.06 21.75 15.67
CA THR A 51 -5.78 21.03 15.64
C THR A 51 -5.45 20.51 17.03
N LEU A 52 -5.19 19.21 17.13
CA LEU A 52 -4.77 18.54 18.36
C LEU A 52 -3.29 18.83 18.63
N ASP A 53 -2.96 18.85 19.92
CA ASP A 53 -1.60 18.86 20.46
C ASP A 53 -1.45 17.72 21.48
N THR A 54 -0.27 17.56 22.06
CA THR A 54 0.04 16.48 23.01
C THR A 54 -0.81 16.52 24.29
N THR A 55 -1.49 17.63 24.59
CA THR A 55 -2.38 17.75 25.75
C THR A 55 -3.84 17.47 25.37
N THR A 56 -4.30 18.10 24.31
CA THR A 56 -5.70 18.01 23.83
C THR A 56 -6.01 16.65 23.22
N VAL A 57 -5.03 15.96 22.62
CA VAL A 57 -5.22 14.60 22.08
C VAL A 57 -5.60 13.59 23.16
N ILE A 58 -5.05 13.72 24.37
CA ILE A 58 -5.38 12.84 25.51
C ILE A 58 -6.85 13.03 25.89
N HIS A 59 -7.27 14.29 26.05
CA HIS A 59 -8.66 14.62 26.38
C HIS A 59 -9.63 14.15 25.30
N TYR A 60 -9.25 14.28 24.02
CA TYR A 60 -10.05 13.83 22.89
C TYR A 60 -10.18 12.30 22.84
N ALA A 61 -9.08 11.57 23.05
CA ALA A 61 -9.09 10.11 23.13
C ALA A 61 -9.98 9.63 24.29
N GLU A 62 -9.84 10.20 25.48
CA GLU A 62 -10.67 9.88 26.66
C GLU A 62 -12.17 10.17 26.42
N LYS A 63 -12.48 11.26 25.70
CA LYS A 63 -13.87 11.62 25.36
C LYS A 63 -14.49 10.61 24.39
N THR A 64 -13.72 10.12 23.42
CA THR A 64 -14.22 9.28 22.32
C THR A 64 -14.03 7.78 22.56
N LEU A 65 -13.35 7.38 23.63
CA LEU A 65 -12.90 6.01 23.89
C LEU A 65 -13.99 4.94 23.84
N GLU A 66 -15.21 5.29 24.25
CA GLU A 66 -16.37 4.38 24.24
C GLU A 66 -16.79 3.99 22.81
N GLU A 67 -16.48 4.82 21.82
CA GLU A 67 -16.76 4.58 20.40
C GLU A 67 -15.67 3.75 19.71
N TRP A 68 -14.52 3.55 20.36
CA TRP A 68 -13.39 2.85 19.74
C TRP A 68 -13.66 1.33 19.71
N LEU A 69 -13.23 0.68 18.64
CA LEU A 69 -13.16 -0.77 18.57
C LEU A 69 -12.09 -1.32 19.55
N PRO A 70 -12.18 -2.60 19.94
CA PRO A 70 -11.12 -3.23 20.73
C PRO A 70 -9.76 -3.17 20.03
N LEU A 71 -8.69 -3.05 20.82
CA LEU A 71 -7.31 -3.06 20.32
C LEU A 71 -7.00 -4.39 19.61
N ARG A 72 -7.21 -5.51 20.31
CA ARG A 72 -7.01 -6.89 19.83
C ARG A 72 -7.97 -7.84 20.57
N GLY A 73 -8.72 -8.66 19.84
CA GLY A 73 -9.75 -9.51 20.45
C GLY A 73 -10.80 -8.66 21.18
N ASP A 74 -11.04 -8.94 22.46
CA ASP A 74 -11.96 -8.17 23.30
C ASP A 74 -11.24 -7.09 24.16
N LEU A 75 -9.92 -6.94 24.03
CA LEU A 75 -9.14 -5.99 24.83
C LEU A 75 -9.46 -4.54 24.42
N ARG A 76 -9.99 -3.75 25.35
CA ARG A 76 -10.31 -2.33 25.16
C ARG A 76 -9.47 -1.46 26.10
N LEU A 77 -9.08 -0.29 25.60
CA LEU A 77 -8.55 0.79 26.42
C LEU A 77 -9.59 1.21 27.48
N GLN A 78 -9.12 1.47 28.69
CA GLN A 78 -9.94 1.96 29.79
C GLN A 78 -9.76 3.46 29.99
N ARG A 79 -10.80 4.13 30.51
CA ARG A 79 -10.70 5.55 30.89
C ARG A 79 -9.58 5.76 31.92
N GLY A 80 -8.77 6.79 31.70
CA GLY A 80 -7.61 7.13 32.54
C GLY A 80 -6.37 6.26 32.30
N GLU A 81 -6.41 5.36 31.32
CA GLU A 81 -5.24 4.56 30.93
C GLU A 81 -4.23 5.39 30.14
N ILE A 82 -4.69 6.34 29.33
CA ILE A 82 -3.81 7.24 28.56
C ILE A 82 -3.45 8.42 29.47
N VAL A 83 -2.17 8.53 29.83
CA VAL A 83 -1.67 9.60 30.73
C VAL A 83 -0.69 10.55 30.07
N ALA A 84 -0.15 10.19 28.90
CA ALA A 84 0.76 11.01 28.13
C ALA A 84 0.56 10.79 26.62
N ALA A 85 0.99 11.76 25.82
CA ALA A 85 1.06 11.63 24.38
C ALA A 85 2.34 12.23 23.82
N GLU A 86 2.86 11.61 22.77
CA GLU A 86 4.03 12.09 22.02
C GLU A 86 3.65 12.26 20.56
N GLU A 87 3.98 13.40 19.97
CA GLU A 87 3.90 13.57 18.52
C GLU A 87 5.18 13.01 17.88
N VAL A 88 5.01 12.08 16.94
CA VAL A 88 6.11 11.32 16.32
C VAL A 88 6.06 11.34 14.79
N GLY A 89 5.17 12.14 14.20
CA GLY A 89 5.04 12.22 12.75
C GLY A 89 6.25 12.90 12.13
N ASP A 90 7.07 12.11 11.44
CA ASP A 90 8.03 12.55 10.42
C ASP A 90 7.35 12.76 9.04
N GLY A 91 6.07 12.38 8.94
CA GLY A 91 5.29 12.41 7.71
C GLY A 91 4.98 13.81 7.17
N ASN A 92 4.88 13.89 5.84
CA ASN A 92 4.69 15.12 5.09
C ASN A 92 3.29 15.76 5.21
N LEU A 93 2.30 15.05 5.76
CA LEU A 93 0.87 15.40 5.62
C LEU A 93 0.06 15.47 6.92
N ASN A 94 0.36 14.62 7.91
CA ASN A 94 -0.52 14.39 9.05
C ASN A 94 0.26 14.53 10.39
N LEU A 95 -0.45 14.87 11.47
CA LEU A 95 0.05 14.75 12.84
C LEU A 95 -0.14 13.31 13.32
N VAL A 96 0.85 12.73 14.01
CA VAL A 96 0.79 11.36 14.50
C VAL A 96 1.13 11.33 15.98
N PHE A 97 0.15 10.98 16.82
CA PHE A 97 0.28 10.95 18.26
C PHE A 97 0.32 9.51 18.78
N ARG A 98 1.38 9.16 19.51
CA ARG A 98 1.42 7.93 20.32
C ARG A 98 0.74 8.21 21.64
N LEU A 99 -0.22 7.36 22.02
CA LEU A 99 -0.97 7.47 23.27
C LEU A 99 -0.37 6.50 24.28
N LEU A 100 0.21 7.04 25.35
CA LEU A 100 1.05 6.29 26.29
C LEU A 100 0.33 6.05 27.61
N ASP A 101 0.52 4.85 28.16
CA ASP A 101 0.07 4.51 29.52
C ASP A 101 1.06 4.97 30.60
N CYS A 102 0.73 4.68 31.87
CA CYS A 102 1.55 5.07 33.02
C CYS A 102 2.93 4.39 33.08
N GLN A 103 3.17 3.35 32.27
CA GLN A 103 4.46 2.70 32.12
C GLN A 103 5.25 3.24 30.92
N GLY A 104 4.68 4.18 30.17
CA GLY A 104 5.26 4.73 28.95
C GLY A 104 5.09 3.81 27.73
N VAL A 105 4.21 2.81 27.81
CA VAL A 105 3.92 1.90 26.70
C VAL A 105 2.87 2.53 25.80
N CYS A 106 3.11 2.52 24.48
CA CYS A 106 2.14 2.98 23.49
C CYS A 106 0.98 1.98 23.42
N ARG A 107 -0.25 2.49 23.48
CA ARG A 107 -1.46 1.66 23.50
C ARG A 107 -2.29 1.77 22.23
N ALA A 108 -2.23 2.94 21.60
CA ALA A 108 -2.84 3.23 20.32
C ALA A 108 -2.15 4.46 19.71
N VAL A 109 -2.33 4.65 18.42
CA VAL A 109 -1.87 5.83 17.69
C VAL A 109 -3.09 6.63 17.24
N LEU A 110 -3.04 7.94 17.37
CA LEU A 110 -4.05 8.85 16.82
C LEU A 110 -3.41 9.72 15.74
N LYS A 111 -3.90 9.58 14.51
CA LYS A 111 -3.52 10.40 13.36
C LYS A 111 -4.53 11.53 13.18
N GLN A 112 -4.07 12.74 12.91
CA GLN A 112 -4.94 13.86 12.52
C GLN A 112 -4.45 14.53 11.23
N SER A 113 -5.33 14.68 10.26
CA SER A 113 -5.04 15.41 9.02
C SER A 113 -5.18 16.92 9.23
N LEU A 114 -4.24 17.67 8.66
CA LEU A 114 -4.27 19.13 8.60
C LEU A 114 -4.93 19.62 7.30
N PRO A 115 -5.54 20.82 7.26
CA PRO A 115 -6.20 21.35 6.05
C PRO A 115 -5.22 21.82 4.95
N TYR A 116 -3.95 21.40 5.04
CA TYR A 116 -2.85 21.73 4.14
C TYR A 116 -1.77 20.63 4.19
N VAL A 117 -0.85 20.67 3.24
CA VAL A 117 0.33 19.78 3.20
C VAL A 117 1.33 20.21 4.29
N ARG A 118 1.55 19.39 5.32
CA ARG A 118 2.37 19.75 6.51
C ARG A 118 3.79 20.19 6.14
N CYS A 119 4.47 19.52 5.22
CA CYS A 119 5.86 19.86 4.86
C CYS A 119 6.00 21.15 4.04
N VAL A 120 4.92 21.63 3.42
CA VAL A 120 4.90 22.89 2.64
C VAL A 120 4.28 24.03 3.45
N GLY A 121 3.30 23.72 4.29
CA GLY A 121 2.52 24.67 5.08
C GLY A 121 1.23 25.11 4.40
N GLU A 122 0.59 26.13 4.97
CA GLU A 122 -0.75 26.63 4.58
C GLU A 122 -0.85 27.10 3.13
N SER A 123 0.28 27.33 2.45
CA SER A 123 0.33 27.72 1.03
C SER A 123 -0.13 26.62 0.08
N TRP A 124 -0.23 25.37 0.54
CA TRP A 124 -0.77 24.25 -0.23
C TRP A 124 -1.96 23.60 0.52
N PRO A 125 -3.19 24.11 0.30
CA PRO A 125 -4.40 23.55 0.88
C PRO A 125 -4.64 22.11 0.44
N LEU A 126 -5.16 21.29 1.35
CA LEU A 126 -5.47 19.88 1.07
C LEU A 126 -6.72 19.46 1.83
N SER A 127 -7.66 18.78 1.16
CA SER A 127 -8.92 18.36 1.76
C SER A 127 -8.71 17.47 2.98
N LEU A 128 -9.50 17.71 4.04
CA LEU A 128 -9.57 16.87 5.22
C LEU A 128 -10.30 15.55 4.97
N ASP A 129 -11.07 15.44 3.87
CA ASP A 129 -11.78 14.19 3.52
C ASP A 129 -10.81 13.03 3.26
N ARG A 130 -9.53 13.32 2.98
CA ARG A 130 -8.48 12.29 2.88
C ARG A 130 -8.35 11.44 4.15
N SER A 131 -8.63 12.01 5.33
CA SER A 131 -8.62 11.26 6.60
C SER A 131 -9.72 10.20 6.63
N ARG A 132 -10.90 10.53 6.09
CA ARG A 132 -12.00 9.57 5.93
C ARG A 132 -11.62 8.51 4.90
N LEU A 133 -11.07 8.92 3.77
CA LEU A 133 -10.64 8.01 2.70
C LEU A 133 -9.55 7.04 3.19
N GLU A 134 -8.57 7.47 3.98
CA GLU A 134 -7.59 6.59 4.63
C GLU A 134 -8.30 5.55 5.51
N ALA A 135 -9.15 6.00 6.44
CA ALA A 135 -9.85 5.13 7.37
C ALA A 135 -10.75 4.11 6.66
N ASP A 136 -11.52 4.56 5.66
CA ASP A 136 -12.43 3.70 4.90
C ASP A 136 -11.69 2.73 3.97
N THR A 137 -10.53 3.14 3.42
CA THR A 137 -9.68 2.26 2.60
C THR A 137 -9.07 1.18 3.45
N LEU A 138 -8.46 1.53 4.59
CA LEU A 138 -7.92 0.57 5.54
C LEU A 138 -9.01 -0.40 6.04
N ARG A 139 -10.21 0.07 6.38
CA ARG A 139 -11.33 -0.80 6.78
C ARG A 139 -11.78 -1.74 5.66
N SER A 140 -11.86 -1.23 4.43
CA SER A 140 -12.23 -2.03 3.26
C SER A 140 -11.23 -3.17 3.04
N HIS A 141 -9.93 -2.85 3.12
CA HIS A 141 -8.85 -3.80 2.95
C HIS A 141 -8.74 -4.80 4.11
N TYR A 142 -8.87 -4.31 5.35
CA TYR A 142 -8.85 -5.10 6.58
C TYR A 142 -9.93 -6.19 6.60
N ARG A 143 -11.10 -5.94 5.98
CA ARG A 143 -12.16 -6.95 5.83
C ARG A 143 -11.68 -8.22 5.12
N PHE A 144 -10.76 -8.09 4.18
CA PHE A 144 -10.27 -9.21 3.37
C PHE A 144 -8.94 -9.76 3.85
N GLU A 145 -8.11 -8.95 4.51
CA GLU A 145 -6.84 -9.39 5.06
C GLU A 145 -6.47 -8.68 6.39
N PRO A 146 -7.15 -9.01 7.51
CA PRO A 146 -6.96 -8.33 8.81
C PRO A 146 -5.58 -8.57 9.43
N THR A 147 -4.87 -9.60 8.95
CA THR A 147 -3.52 -9.92 9.44
C THR A 147 -2.46 -9.01 8.83
N VAL A 148 -2.72 -8.44 7.63
CA VAL A 148 -1.77 -7.63 6.86
C VAL A 148 -2.08 -6.14 6.91
N VAL A 149 -3.30 -5.73 7.25
CA VAL A 149 -3.71 -4.31 7.23
C VAL A 149 -3.78 -3.77 8.66
N GLU A 150 -3.41 -2.50 8.84
CA GLU A 150 -3.56 -1.77 10.10
C GLU A 150 -5.03 -1.70 10.55
N HIS A 151 -5.27 -2.02 11.82
CA HIS A 151 -6.61 -1.98 12.39
C HIS A 151 -7.02 -0.54 12.75
N VAL A 152 -8.02 -0.01 12.05
CA VAL A 152 -8.67 1.27 12.38
C VAL A 152 -9.64 1.09 13.54
N LEU A 153 -9.28 1.65 14.70
CA LEU A 153 -10.05 1.54 15.94
C LEU A 153 -11.22 2.54 15.97
N PHE A 154 -11.00 3.75 15.46
CA PHE A 154 -11.99 4.84 15.47
C PHE A 154 -11.68 5.84 14.36
N HIS A 155 -12.70 6.52 13.86
CA HIS A 155 -12.54 7.64 12.93
C HIS A 155 -13.60 8.70 13.16
N SER A 156 -13.20 9.97 13.12
CA SER A 156 -14.10 11.12 13.14
C SER A 156 -13.79 12.04 11.97
N SER A 157 -14.71 12.14 11.00
CA SER A 157 -14.58 13.06 9.88
C SER A 157 -14.67 14.53 10.31
N ALA A 158 -15.37 14.82 11.42
CA ALA A 158 -15.48 16.17 11.96
C ALA A 158 -14.14 16.70 12.50
N MET A 159 -13.32 15.81 13.06
CA MET A 159 -11.97 16.13 13.58
C MET A 159 -10.85 15.75 12.61
N ALA A 160 -11.18 15.12 11.48
CA ALA A 160 -10.24 14.47 10.56
C ALA A 160 -9.20 13.63 11.32
N ALA A 161 -9.68 12.87 12.31
CA ALA A 161 -8.87 12.13 13.25
C ALA A 161 -9.20 10.64 13.20
N THR A 162 -8.17 9.81 13.16
CA THR A 162 -8.26 8.35 13.08
C THR A 162 -7.41 7.72 14.16
N ALA A 163 -8.01 6.87 15.00
CA ALA A 163 -7.26 6.04 15.94
C ALA A 163 -6.99 4.67 15.31
N VAL A 164 -5.75 4.19 15.45
CA VAL A 164 -5.26 2.94 14.87
C VAL A 164 -4.46 2.14 15.90
N GLU A 165 -4.27 0.84 15.63
CA GLU A 165 -3.44 -0.02 16.48
C GLU A 165 -1.99 0.47 16.60
N ASP A 166 -1.34 0.16 17.73
CA ASP A 166 0.09 0.44 17.89
C ASP A 166 0.95 -0.60 17.15
N LEU A 167 1.89 -0.10 16.34
CA LEU A 167 2.88 -0.87 15.59
C LEU A 167 4.32 -0.49 15.99
N SER A 168 4.52 0.13 17.16
CA SER A 168 5.83 0.55 17.69
C SER A 168 6.84 -0.61 17.83
N ASP A 169 6.38 -1.86 17.79
CA ASP A 169 7.18 -3.08 17.87
C ASP A 169 7.60 -3.65 16.48
N CYS A 170 7.25 -2.94 15.41
CA CYS A 170 7.63 -3.23 14.04
C CYS A 170 8.62 -2.18 13.50
N THR A 171 9.25 -2.44 12.34
CA THR A 171 10.09 -1.48 11.63
C THR A 171 9.52 -1.19 10.24
N ILE A 172 9.70 0.02 9.72
CA ILE A 172 9.33 0.33 8.33
C ILE A 172 10.14 -0.56 7.38
N TRP A 173 9.48 -1.15 6.38
CA TRP A 173 10.09 -2.11 5.48
C TRP A 173 11.23 -1.49 4.67
N ARG A 174 11.08 -0.22 4.23
CA ARG A 174 12.16 0.56 3.60
C ARG A 174 13.41 0.59 4.47
N SER A 175 13.26 0.90 5.76
CA SER A 175 14.37 0.92 6.73
C SER A 175 15.04 -0.45 6.88
N ALA A 176 14.28 -1.54 6.89
CA ALA A 176 14.84 -2.89 6.89
C ALA A 176 15.62 -3.19 5.60
N LEU A 177 15.02 -2.92 4.42
CA LEU A 177 15.65 -3.11 3.11
C LEU A 177 16.95 -2.32 2.98
N MET A 178 16.93 -1.05 3.37
CA MET A 178 18.11 -0.18 3.35
C MET A 178 19.22 -0.70 4.24
N ARG A 179 18.91 -1.26 5.42
CA ARG A 179 19.88 -1.93 6.32
C ARG A 179 20.38 -3.28 5.78
N GLY A 180 19.86 -3.75 4.65
CA GLY A 180 20.20 -5.05 4.09
C GLY A 180 19.58 -6.20 4.88
N ILE A 181 18.42 -5.98 5.49
CA ILE A 181 17.66 -6.98 6.24
C ILE A 181 16.57 -7.52 5.31
N HIS A 182 16.62 -8.81 5.01
CA HIS A 182 15.66 -9.49 4.16
C HIS A 182 14.75 -10.41 4.98
N LEU A 183 13.46 -10.37 4.69
CA LEU A 183 12.41 -11.14 5.34
C LEU A 183 11.58 -11.85 4.27
N ASP A 184 11.78 -13.16 4.11
CA ASP A 184 11.19 -13.97 3.02
C ASP A 184 9.66 -13.89 2.92
N HIS A 185 8.96 -13.68 4.04
CA HIS A 185 7.50 -13.72 4.10
C HIS A 185 6.82 -12.45 3.57
N VAL A 186 7.51 -11.30 3.57
CA VAL A 186 6.89 -9.99 3.32
C VAL A 186 6.25 -9.92 1.94
N SER A 187 7.03 -10.20 0.89
CA SER A 187 6.56 -10.16 -0.49
C SER A 187 5.40 -11.13 -0.75
N THR A 188 5.47 -12.34 -0.19
CA THR A 188 4.42 -13.35 -0.36
C THR A 188 3.10 -12.91 0.30
N LEU A 189 3.16 -12.35 1.51
CA LEU A 189 1.97 -11.87 2.22
C LEU A 189 1.34 -10.66 1.52
N LEU A 190 2.15 -9.71 1.03
CA LEU A 190 1.66 -8.56 0.26
C LEU A 190 0.96 -9.00 -1.04
N GLY A 191 1.54 -9.96 -1.77
CA GLY A 191 0.93 -10.49 -2.99
C GLY A 191 -0.42 -11.16 -2.72
N ARG A 192 -0.51 -11.99 -1.66
CA ARG A 192 -1.78 -12.59 -1.22
C ARG A 192 -2.81 -11.53 -0.85
N TYR A 193 -2.41 -10.55 -0.04
CA TYR A 193 -3.26 -9.44 0.39
C TYR A 193 -3.89 -8.72 -0.82
N LEU A 194 -3.08 -8.27 -1.78
CA LEU A 194 -3.60 -7.60 -2.99
C LEU A 194 -4.45 -8.54 -3.83
N GLY A 195 -4.09 -9.82 -3.94
CA GLY A 195 -4.88 -10.80 -4.68
C GLY A 195 -6.29 -10.97 -4.12
N ARG A 196 -6.44 -10.94 -2.78
CA ARG A 196 -7.75 -11.00 -2.11
C ARG A 196 -8.52 -9.69 -2.27
N VAL A 197 -7.91 -8.56 -1.90
CA VAL A 197 -8.57 -7.25 -1.94
C VAL A 197 -9.02 -6.93 -3.35
N PHE A 198 -8.16 -7.09 -4.35
CA PHE A 198 -8.50 -6.76 -5.74
C PHE A 198 -9.57 -7.66 -6.31
N PHE A 199 -9.55 -8.96 -6.00
CA PHE A 199 -10.63 -9.83 -6.43
C PHE A 199 -11.97 -9.38 -5.83
N TYR A 200 -12.06 -9.25 -4.51
CA TYR A 200 -13.32 -8.95 -3.81
C TYR A 200 -13.85 -7.53 -4.01
N THR A 201 -13.00 -6.62 -4.48
CA THR A 201 -13.39 -5.24 -4.80
C THR A 201 -13.56 -5.00 -6.30
N SER A 202 -13.36 -6.02 -7.14
CA SER A 202 -13.60 -5.92 -8.58
C SER A 202 -15.03 -6.29 -8.99
N ASP A 203 -15.37 -5.98 -10.24
CA ASP A 203 -16.63 -6.43 -10.88
C ASP A 203 -16.73 -7.97 -11.02
N LEU A 204 -15.65 -8.74 -10.77
CA LEU A 204 -15.71 -10.21 -10.78
C LEU A 204 -16.45 -10.77 -9.56
N ALA A 205 -16.39 -10.06 -8.42
CA ALA A 205 -16.97 -10.49 -7.15
C ALA A 205 -18.15 -9.62 -6.70
N GLN A 206 -18.11 -8.32 -6.98
CA GLN A 206 -19.14 -7.37 -6.56
C GLN A 206 -20.31 -7.31 -7.54
N ASP A 207 -21.52 -7.05 -7.02
CA ASP A 207 -22.64 -6.67 -7.89
C ASP A 207 -22.49 -5.22 -8.39
N ARG A 208 -23.11 -4.94 -9.55
CA ARG A 208 -23.04 -3.63 -10.20
C ARG A 208 -23.47 -2.44 -9.34
N GLY A 209 -24.39 -2.64 -8.40
CA GLY A 209 -24.88 -1.60 -7.50
C GLY A 209 -23.84 -1.29 -6.43
N SER A 210 -23.33 -2.33 -5.77
CA SER A 210 -22.19 -2.27 -4.85
C SER A 210 -21.04 -1.48 -5.43
N LYS A 211 -20.55 -1.94 -6.58
CA LYS A 211 -19.35 -1.41 -7.21
C LYS A 211 -19.50 0.06 -7.58
N LYS A 212 -20.64 0.43 -8.20
CA LYS A 212 -20.88 1.83 -8.60
C LYS A 212 -21.06 2.78 -7.41
N THR A 213 -21.61 2.29 -6.30
CA THR A 213 -21.67 3.08 -5.06
C THR A 213 -20.27 3.26 -4.49
N ALA A 214 -19.49 2.18 -4.37
CA ALA A 214 -18.14 2.24 -3.84
C ALA A 214 -17.23 3.18 -4.67
N VAL A 215 -17.28 3.10 -6.00
CA VAL A 215 -16.55 4.06 -6.88
C VAL A 215 -16.90 5.52 -6.55
N LYS A 216 -18.16 5.83 -6.23
CA LYS A 216 -18.55 7.19 -5.83
C LYS A 216 -17.98 7.57 -4.47
N GLU A 217 -18.12 6.69 -3.48
CA GLU A 217 -17.68 6.93 -2.09
C GLU A 217 -16.17 7.12 -1.95
N PHE A 218 -15.40 6.44 -2.82
CA PHE A 218 -13.95 6.48 -2.87
C PHE A 218 -13.40 7.37 -4.00
N THR A 219 -14.21 8.30 -4.53
CA THR A 219 -13.68 9.32 -5.44
C THR A 219 -12.73 10.23 -4.67
N ASN A 220 -11.45 10.23 -5.04
CA ASN A 220 -10.39 10.91 -4.29
C ASN A 220 -9.67 11.95 -5.15
N VAL A 221 -10.32 13.09 -5.41
CA VAL A 221 -9.87 14.08 -6.42
C VAL A 221 -8.48 14.64 -6.12
N ASP A 222 -8.25 15.12 -4.89
CA ASP A 222 -7.02 15.83 -4.57
C ASP A 222 -5.80 14.89 -4.57
N MET A 223 -5.95 13.71 -3.97
CA MET A 223 -4.85 12.72 -3.89
C MET A 223 -4.57 12.10 -5.26
N CYS A 224 -5.60 11.81 -6.07
CA CYS A 224 -5.40 11.40 -7.46
C CYS A 224 -4.69 12.50 -8.27
N GLY A 225 -5.06 13.77 -8.08
CA GLY A 225 -4.41 14.91 -8.75
C GLY A 225 -2.91 15.00 -8.44
N ILE A 226 -2.53 14.78 -7.17
CA ILE A 226 -1.11 14.72 -6.77
C ILE A 226 -0.39 13.60 -7.54
N THR A 227 -0.98 12.40 -7.59
CA THR A 227 -0.40 11.27 -8.33
C THR A 227 -0.31 11.57 -9.83
N GLU A 228 -1.36 12.14 -10.42
CA GLU A 228 -1.43 12.50 -11.84
C GLU A 228 -0.32 13.49 -12.27
N ASP A 229 -0.01 14.45 -11.40
CA ASP A 229 1.08 15.40 -11.60
C ASP A 229 2.44 14.71 -11.42
N LEU A 230 2.66 14.11 -10.24
CA LEU A 230 3.99 13.66 -9.82
C LEU A 230 4.48 12.41 -10.55
N PHE A 231 3.59 11.51 -10.97
CA PHE A 231 3.99 10.31 -11.72
C PHE A 231 4.12 10.56 -13.21
N PHE A 232 3.19 11.35 -13.79
CA PHE A 232 2.96 11.32 -15.24
C PHE A 232 3.17 12.67 -15.92
N THR A 233 3.39 13.74 -15.17
CA THR A 233 3.48 15.10 -15.73
C THR A 233 4.82 15.75 -15.38
N ASP A 234 5.05 16.00 -14.10
CA ASP A 234 6.17 16.81 -13.62
C ASP A 234 7.54 16.26 -14.07
N PRO A 235 7.85 14.94 -13.95
CA PRO A 235 9.15 14.39 -14.38
C PRO A 235 9.48 14.57 -15.86
N PHE A 236 8.47 14.82 -16.72
CA PHE A 236 8.62 14.85 -18.18
C PHE A 236 8.69 16.26 -18.76
N VAL A 237 8.72 17.29 -17.91
CA VAL A 237 8.82 18.71 -18.29
C VAL A 237 9.79 19.45 -17.37
N VAL A 238 10.09 20.72 -17.69
CA VAL A 238 10.75 21.62 -16.74
C VAL A 238 9.70 22.05 -15.71
N HIS A 239 9.78 21.52 -14.50
CA HIS A 239 8.81 21.82 -13.43
C HIS A 239 9.53 22.20 -12.14
N PRO A 240 9.06 23.23 -11.38
CA PRO A 240 9.72 23.67 -10.14
C PRO A 240 9.67 22.65 -9.01
N ARG A 241 8.81 21.62 -9.10
CA ARG A 241 8.76 20.53 -8.11
C ARG A 241 9.80 19.44 -8.38
N ASN A 242 10.41 19.41 -9.56
CA ASN A 242 11.47 18.43 -9.85
C ASN A 242 12.74 18.82 -9.09
N ASN A 243 13.41 17.82 -8.53
CA ASN A 243 14.62 18.01 -7.74
C ASN A 243 15.59 16.87 -8.07
N TYR A 244 16.76 17.18 -8.61
CA TYR A 244 17.80 16.18 -8.91
C TYR A 244 19.14 16.88 -9.09
N GLU A 245 20.23 16.11 -8.99
CA GLU A 245 21.59 16.61 -9.15
C GLU A 245 21.82 17.16 -10.57
N GLU A 246 22.49 18.31 -10.71
CA GLU A 246 22.77 18.96 -12.00
C GLU A 246 23.45 18.01 -13.01
N ALA A 247 24.29 17.09 -12.52
CA ALA A 247 24.95 16.08 -13.32
C ALA A 247 23.99 15.13 -14.06
N GLN A 248 22.72 15.03 -13.63
CA GLN A 248 21.69 14.23 -14.29
C GLN A 248 20.95 14.98 -15.40
N GLU A 249 21.12 16.29 -15.56
CA GLU A 249 20.30 17.10 -16.49
C GLU A 249 20.37 16.57 -17.93
N GLU A 250 21.55 16.18 -18.42
CA GLU A 250 21.69 15.63 -19.78
C GLU A 250 20.89 14.32 -19.96
N LEU A 251 20.91 13.44 -18.95
CA LEU A 251 20.12 12.21 -18.97
C LEU A 251 18.62 12.51 -18.85
N VAL A 252 18.22 13.43 -17.98
CA VAL A 252 16.82 13.83 -17.80
C VAL A 252 16.25 14.46 -19.07
N GLU A 253 17.00 15.37 -19.70
CA GLU A 253 16.60 16.04 -20.93
C GLU A 253 16.43 15.03 -22.07
N SER A 254 17.43 14.16 -22.30
CA SER A 254 17.38 13.17 -23.37
C SER A 254 16.32 12.09 -23.12
N LEU A 255 16.28 11.51 -21.93
CA LEU A 255 15.44 10.35 -21.61
C LEU A 255 13.99 10.74 -21.31
N LEU A 256 13.75 11.80 -20.53
CA LEU A 256 12.40 12.13 -20.04
C LEU A 256 11.70 13.18 -20.90
N ARG A 257 12.43 14.17 -21.41
CA ARG A 257 11.81 15.31 -22.12
C ARG A 257 11.78 15.12 -23.64
N GLN A 258 12.80 14.48 -24.21
CA GLN A 258 12.96 14.30 -25.67
C GLN A 258 12.51 12.92 -26.18
N ASP A 259 12.52 11.86 -25.37
CA ASP A 259 12.06 10.54 -25.79
C ASP A 259 10.53 10.53 -26.02
N ALA A 260 10.13 10.60 -27.30
CA ALA A 260 8.74 10.63 -27.70
C ALA A 260 7.99 9.34 -27.34
N LEU A 261 8.66 8.18 -27.40
CA LEU A 261 8.04 6.91 -27.07
C LEU A 261 7.74 6.85 -25.57
N LEU A 262 8.70 7.25 -24.72
CA LEU A 262 8.50 7.28 -23.27
C LEU A 262 7.32 8.17 -22.88
N LYS A 263 7.22 9.38 -23.44
CA LYS A 263 6.12 10.31 -23.15
C LYS A 263 4.76 9.78 -23.60
N VAL A 264 4.69 9.13 -24.76
CA VAL A 264 3.45 8.48 -25.22
C VAL A 264 3.04 7.36 -24.28
N ARG A 265 3.99 6.53 -23.82
CA ARG A 265 3.71 5.43 -22.88
C ARG A 265 3.32 5.93 -21.50
N SER A 266 3.98 6.97 -20.99
CA SER A 266 3.59 7.64 -19.74
C SER A 266 2.17 8.22 -19.84
N ALA A 267 1.82 8.86 -20.95
CA ALA A 267 0.46 9.37 -21.18
C ALA A 267 -0.60 8.25 -21.24
N GLN A 268 -0.26 7.07 -21.77
CA GLN A 268 -1.16 5.90 -21.76
C GLN A 268 -1.38 5.37 -20.35
N LEU A 269 -0.32 5.32 -19.52
CA LEU A 269 -0.44 4.95 -18.11
C LEU A 269 -1.28 5.97 -17.32
N LYS A 270 -1.06 7.27 -17.55
CA LYS A 270 -1.91 8.34 -16.98
C LYS A 270 -3.37 8.13 -17.36
N TYR A 271 -3.64 7.86 -18.64
CA TYR A 271 -5.01 7.62 -19.11
C TYR A 271 -5.65 6.41 -18.41
N ARG A 272 -4.90 5.32 -18.22
CA ARG A 272 -5.38 4.15 -17.46
C ARG A 272 -5.66 4.50 -16.00
N PHE A 273 -4.75 5.19 -15.32
CA PHE A 273 -4.94 5.65 -13.94
C PHE A 273 -6.23 6.46 -13.77
N MET A 274 -6.51 7.40 -14.68
CA MET A 274 -7.67 8.28 -14.62
C MET A 274 -9.01 7.60 -14.96
N ASN A 275 -9.01 6.48 -15.69
CA ASN A 275 -10.22 5.95 -16.32
C ASN A 275 -10.55 4.48 -15.99
N CYS A 276 -9.62 3.72 -15.41
CA CYS A 276 -9.80 2.30 -15.14
C CYS A 276 -10.15 2.05 -13.67
N SER A 277 -11.44 1.92 -13.34
CA SER A 277 -11.91 1.57 -11.99
C SER A 277 -12.02 0.06 -11.78
N GLU A 278 -10.88 -0.64 -11.74
CA GLU A 278 -10.81 -2.10 -11.70
C GLU A 278 -10.99 -2.68 -10.30
N ALA A 279 -10.35 -2.08 -9.28
CA ALA A 279 -10.41 -2.53 -7.89
C ALA A 279 -10.16 -1.36 -6.91
N HIS A 280 -10.42 -1.60 -5.63
CA HIS A 280 -10.14 -0.63 -4.57
C HIS A 280 -8.65 -0.66 -4.20
N LEU A 281 -7.91 0.35 -4.65
CA LEU A 281 -6.48 0.48 -4.45
C LEU A 281 -6.15 1.03 -3.06
N HIS A 282 -4.92 0.77 -2.62
CA HIS A 282 -4.24 1.51 -1.56
C HIS A 282 -3.83 2.91 -2.05
N GLY A 283 -3.31 3.00 -3.29
CA GLY A 283 -3.01 4.25 -3.96
C GLY A 283 -1.61 4.84 -3.70
N ASP A 284 -0.88 4.36 -2.68
CA ASP A 284 0.56 4.68 -2.50
C ASP A 284 1.31 3.56 -1.73
N LEU A 285 1.18 2.30 -2.18
CA LEU A 285 1.71 1.13 -1.46
C LEU A 285 3.23 0.93 -1.65
N HIS A 286 4.03 1.88 -1.19
CA HIS A 286 5.49 1.79 -1.23
C HIS A 286 6.10 1.17 0.03
N SER A 287 7.39 0.82 0.03
CA SER A 287 8.07 0.19 1.19
C SER A 287 8.12 1.06 2.45
N GLY A 288 7.85 2.37 2.33
CA GLY A 288 7.67 3.28 3.46
C GLY A 288 6.29 3.20 4.14
N SER A 289 5.29 2.55 3.51
CA SER A 289 3.91 2.47 4.02
C SER A 289 3.60 1.07 4.55
N ILE A 290 4.66 0.36 4.97
CA ILE A 290 4.60 -1.04 5.37
C ILE A 290 5.50 -1.22 6.59
N PHE A 291 4.90 -1.63 7.70
CA PHE A 291 5.61 -2.14 8.87
C PHE A 291 5.87 -3.64 8.73
N VAL A 292 7.03 -4.10 9.19
CA VAL A 292 7.43 -5.50 9.19
C VAL A 292 8.16 -5.89 10.47
N ASP A 293 8.10 -7.17 10.81
CA ASP A 293 8.99 -7.84 11.77
C ASP A 293 9.29 -9.27 11.29
N ALA A 294 9.73 -10.17 12.15
CA ALA A 294 10.02 -11.57 11.82
C ALA A 294 8.80 -12.35 11.25
N HIS A 295 7.57 -11.91 11.53
CA HIS A 295 6.35 -12.68 11.28
C HIS A 295 5.17 -11.86 10.73
N ARG A 296 5.17 -10.54 10.93
CA ARG A 296 4.07 -9.63 10.64
C ARG A 296 4.43 -8.71 9.47
N VAL A 297 3.40 -8.40 8.70
CA VAL A 297 3.38 -7.32 7.72
C VAL A 297 2.17 -6.46 8.06
N LYS A 298 2.32 -5.14 8.08
CA LYS A 298 1.25 -4.20 8.38
C LYS A 298 1.28 -3.03 7.40
N VAL A 299 0.32 -3.03 6.47
CA VAL A 299 0.07 -1.95 5.51
C VAL A 299 -0.66 -0.82 6.24
N ILE A 300 -0.15 0.40 6.05
CA ILE A 300 -0.62 1.64 6.68
C ILE A 300 -0.78 2.73 5.61
N ASP A 301 -1.39 3.85 5.98
CA ASP A 301 -1.31 5.11 5.20
C ASP A 301 -1.97 5.04 3.81
N ALA A 302 -3.21 4.55 3.78
CA ALA A 302 -4.00 4.35 2.56
C ALA A 302 -4.80 5.60 2.14
N GLU A 303 -4.28 6.81 2.39
CA GLU A 303 -4.99 8.07 2.13
C GLU A 303 -5.18 8.39 0.63
N PHE A 304 -4.39 7.75 -0.23
CA PHE A 304 -4.55 7.78 -1.69
C PHE A 304 -5.58 6.78 -2.23
N GLY A 305 -6.26 6.04 -1.35
CA GLY A 305 -7.20 5.00 -1.74
C GLY A 305 -8.32 5.51 -2.66
N PHE A 306 -8.53 4.79 -3.76
CA PHE A 306 -9.60 5.02 -4.73
C PHE A 306 -9.84 3.76 -5.58
N TYR A 307 -10.89 3.75 -6.40
CA TYR A 307 -11.09 2.68 -7.39
C TYR A 307 -10.28 2.96 -8.66
N GLY A 308 -9.18 2.22 -8.85
CA GLY A 308 -8.20 2.42 -9.93
C GLY A 308 -7.73 1.11 -10.58
N PRO A 309 -6.71 1.16 -11.45
CA PRO A 309 -6.16 -0.02 -12.11
C PRO A 309 -5.33 -0.87 -11.15
N MET A 310 -5.57 -2.18 -11.10
CA MET A 310 -4.91 -3.09 -10.16
C MET A 310 -3.38 -3.05 -10.29
N GLY A 311 -2.89 -2.86 -11.51
CA GLY A 311 -1.46 -2.76 -11.80
C GLY A 311 -0.77 -1.61 -11.07
N PHE A 312 -1.48 -0.57 -10.61
CA PHE A 312 -0.87 0.58 -9.99
C PHE A 312 -0.18 0.24 -8.65
N ASP A 313 -0.89 -0.32 -7.68
CA ASP A 313 -0.26 -0.71 -6.39
C ASP A 313 0.79 -1.82 -6.59
N LEU A 314 0.50 -2.78 -7.48
CA LEU A 314 1.44 -3.85 -7.83
C LEU A 314 2.75 -3.25 -8.36
N GLY A 315 2.63 -2.28 -9.27
CA GLY A 315 3.75 -1.54 -9.84
C GLY A 315 4.53 -0.74 -8.80
N ILE A 316 3.87 -0.06 -7.87
CA ILE A 316 4.57 0.70 -6.81
C ILE A 316 5.42 -0.22 -5.93
N VAL A 317 4.88 -1.37 -5.51
CA VAL A 317 5.63 -2.36 -4.71
C VAL A 317 6.84 -2.88 -5.51
N MET A 318 6.62 -3.27 -6.76
CA MET A 318 7.68 -3.75 -7.65
C MET A 318 8.76 -2.69 -7.89
N GLY A 319 8.37 -1.44 -8.16
CA GLY A 319 9.27 -0.31 -8.37
C GLY A 319 10.14 -0.03 -7.14
N ASN A 320 9.57 -0.07 -5.94
CA ASN A 320 10.34 0.13 -4.71
C ASN A 320 11.33 -1.03 -4.42
N LEU A 321 10.97 -2.28 -4.74
CA LEU A 321 11.92 -3.40 -4.68
C LEU A 321 13.06 -3.24 -5.68
N LEU A 322 12.77 -2.76 -6.90
CA LEU A 322 13.77 -2.53 -7.95
C LEU A 322 14.70 -1.35 -7.64
N ILE A 323 14.18 -0.27 -7.03
CA ILE A 323 15.00 0.82 -6.51
C ILE A 323 15.97 0.28 -5.46
N ASN A 324 15.48 -0.49 -4.48
CA ASN A 324 16.35 -1.07 -3.47
C ASN A 324 17.37 -2.05 -4.07
N TYR A 325 16.99 -2.83 -5.09
CA TYR A 325 17.91 -3.70 -5.83
C TYR A 325 19.09 -2.93 -6.42
N ILE A 326 18.83 -1.77 -7.03
CA ILE A 326 19.89 -0.92 -7.61
C ILE A 326 20.73 -0.25 -6.51
N ALA A 327 20.09 0.22 -5.43
CA ALA A 327 20.78 0.90 -4.33
C ALA A 327 21.61 -0.04 -3.42
N LEU A 328 21.21 -1.31 -3.31
CA LEU A 328 21.75 -2.25 -2.32
C LEU A 328 23.27 -2.38 -2.35
N PRO A 329 23.97 -2.52 -3.51
CA PRO A 329 25.43 -2.64 -3.53
C PRO A 329 26.14 -1.41 -2.93
N ALA A 330 25.65 -0.20 -3.22
CA ALA A 330 26.22 1.04 -2.69
C ALA A 330 25.99 1.14 -1.17
N LEU A 331 24.78 0.83 -0.71
CA LEU A 331 24.43 0.82 0.72
C LEU A 331 25.23 -0.24 1.50
N GLN A 332 25.47 -1.42 0.92
CA GLN A 332 26.32 -2.46 1.50
C GLN A 332 27.78 -2.01 1.59
N GLY A 333 28.34 -1.46 0.52
CA GLY A 333 29.72 -0.95 0.50
C GLY A 333 29.95 0.17 1.52
N GLN A 334 28.96 1.06 1.67
CA GLN A 334 28.98 2.11 2.69
C GLN A 334 28.99 1.54 4.11
N ARG A 335 28.13 0.56 4.42
CA ARG A 335 28.12 -0.08 5.74
C ARG A 335 29.45 -0.74 6.10
N LEU A 336 30.00 -1.52 5.17
CA LEU A 336 31.31 -2.16 5.36
C LEU A 336 32.41 -1.13 5.61
N SER A 337 32.40 -0.02 4.88
CA SER A 337 33.35 1.08 5.07
C SER A 337 33.21 1.74 6.45
N ASN A 338 31.97 1.98 6.91
CA ASN A 338 31.70 2.58 8.22
C ASN A 338 32.12 1.65 9.37
N GLU A 339 31.83 0.35 9.26
CA GLU A 339 32.28 -0.67 10.22
C GLU A 339 33.81 -0.72 10.32
N MET A 340 34.52 -0.70 9.18
CA MET A 340 35.98 -0.68 9.15
C MET A 340 36.57 0.61 9.72
N ALA A 341 35.89 1.75 9.57
CA ALA A 341 36.31 3.03 10.10
C ALA A 341 36.03 3.20 11.61
N GLY A 342 35.37 2.22 12.26
CA GLY A 342 34.94 2.34 13.65
C GLY A 342 33.89 3.43 13.87
N VAL A 343 33.28 3.92 12.79
CA VAL A 343 32.13 4.81 12.84
C VAL A 343 30.96 3.91 13.24
N LEU A 344 30.62 3.91 14.54
CA LEU A 344 29.32 3.39 14.97
C LEU A 344 28.29 4.06 14.07
N ALA A 345 27.49 3.26 13.36
CA ALA A 345 26.46 3.77 12.48
C ALA A 345 25.70 4.87 13.22
N GLU A 346 25.92 6.13 12.84
CA GLU A 346 24.97 7.16 13.23
C GLU A 346 23.65 6.71 12.61
N PRO A 347 22.58 6.57 13.40
CA PRO A 347 21.28 6.29 12.82
C PRO A 347 21.06 7.34 11.73
N ALA A 348 20.57 6.90 10.57
CA ALA A 348 20.11 7.83 9.54
C ALA A 348 19.31 8.92 10.25
N SER A 349 19.69 10.18 10.06
CA SER A 349 19.02 11.31 10.69
C SER A 349 17.52 11.15 10.44
N ASP A 350 16.78 10.91 11.54
CA ASP A 350 15.33 10.66 11.68
C ASP A 350 14.83 9.25 12.05
N GLU A 351 15.67 8.20 12.14
CA GLU A 351 15.22 6.97 12.83
C GLU A 351 15.42 7.10 14.34
N GLN A 352 14.39 7.53 15.06
CA GLN A 352 14.28 7.26 16.49
C GLN A 352 14.52 5.77 16.70
N LYS A 353 15.62 5.41 17.37
CA LYS A 353 15.90 4.02 17.76
C LYS A 353 14.59 3.40 18.25
N PRO A 354 14.15 2.26 17.69
CA PRO A 354 12.87 1.71 18.06
C PRO A 354 12.92 1.44 19.56
N ARG A 355 12.06 2.16 20.30
CA ARG A 355 12.04 2.13 21.78
C ARG A 355 11.66 0.74 22.29
N VAL A 356 10.96 -0.01 21.45
CA VAL A 356 10.70 -1.44 21.59
C VAL A 356 11.62 -2.18 20.61
N ALA A 357 12.32 -3.22 21.07
CA ALA A 357 13.15 -4.03 20.19
C ALA A 357 12.26 -4.74 19.15
N VAL A 358 12.52 -4.50 17.87
CA VAL A 358 11.83 -5.17 16.76
C VAL A 358 12.36 -6.60 16.63
N ASP A 359 11.46 -7.59 16.63
CA ASP A 359 11.85 -8.98 16.36
C ASP A 359 12.22 -9.14 14.89
N LEU A 360 13.47 -9.48 14.63
CA LEU A 360 14.00 -9.78 13.29
C LEU A 360 14.66 -11.15 13.26
N SER A 361 14.21 -12.07 14.12
CA SER A 361 14.80 -13.40 14.31
C SER A 361 14.83 -14.28 13.05
N THR A 362 13.92 -14.06 12.10
CA THR A 362 13.88 -14.77 10.81
C THR A 362 14.64 -14.04 9.69
N ALA A 363 15.22 -12.88 9.96
CA ALA A 363 15.84 -12.08 8.93
C ALA A 363 17.18 -12.67 8.46
N VAL A 364 17.48 -12.50 7.18
CA VAL A 364 18.76 -12.86 6.57
C VAL A 364 19.39 -11.63 5.90
N PRO A 365 20.72 -11.62 5.68
CA PRO A 365 21.34 -10.56 4.89
C PRO A 365 20.76 -10.51 3.47
N SER A 366 20.33 -9.33 3.05
CA SER A 366 19.77 -9.10 1.72
C SER A 366 20.84 -9.23 0.63
N THR A 367 20.44 -9.74 -0.52
CA THR A 367 21.26 -9.85 -1.74
C THR A 367 20.43 -9.44 -2.95
N PRO A 368 21.07 -9.01 -4.07
CA PRO A 368 20.36 -8.74 -5.31
C PRO A 368 19.47 -9.92 -5.75
N GLN A 369 19.94 -11.16 -5.58
CA GLN A 369 19.18 -12.36 -5.93
C GLN A 369 17.94 -12.56 -5.04
N LEU A 370 18.03 -12.27 -3.74
CA LEU A 370 16.88 -12.33 -2.83
C LEU A 370 15.83 -11.26 -3.17
N LEU A 371 16.23 -10.06 -3.58
CA LEU A 371 15.29 -9.02 -4.01
C LEU A 371 14.56 -9.39 -5.30
N LEU A 372 15.25 -9.99 -6.27
CA LEU A 372 14.61 -10.52 -7.48
C LEU A 372 13.67 -11.69 -7.15
N ARG A 373 14.04 -12.55 -6.19
CA ARG A 373 13.14 -13.61 -5.70
C ARG A 373 11.92 -13.05 -4.98
N SER A 374 12.07 -11.96 -4.22
CA SER A 374 10.97 -11.22 -3.60
C SER A 374 10.00 -10.70 -4.65
N LEU A 375 10.51 -10.13 -5.74
CA LEU A 375 9.70 -9.66 -6.88
C LEU A 375 8.87 -10.81 -7.48
N GLN A 376 9.50 -11.95 -7.74
CA GLN A 376 8.83 -13.16 -8.23
C GLN A 376 7.76 -13.66 -7.26
N SER A 377 8.12 -13.82 -5.98
CA SER A 377 7.23 -14.34 -4.95
C SER A 377 6.02 -13.42 -4.72
N PHE A 378 6.20 -12.10 -4.82
CA PHE A 378 5.12 -11.12 -4.75
C PHE A 378 4.11 -11.30 -5.88
N TRP A 379 4.58 -11.31 -7.13
CA TRP A 379 3.71 -11.47 -8.30
C TRP A 379 3.02 -12.84 -8.32
N GLU A 380 3.76 -13.92 -8.07
CA GLU A 380 3.21 -15.28 -8.06
C GLU A 380 2.14 -15.44 -6.97
N ALA A 381 2.38 -14.89 -5.78
CA ALA A 381 1.40 -14.91 -4.69
C ALA A 381 0.12 -14.15 -5.04
N PHE A 382 0.25 -12.97 -5.69
CA PHE A 382 -0.89 -12.24 -6.23
C PHE A 382 -1.64 -13.05 -7.28
N TYR A 383 -0.94 -13.50 -8.32
CA TYR A 383 -1.50 -14.23 -9.46
C TYR A 383 -2.28 -15.47 -8.99
N VAL A 384 -1.65 -16.34 -8.19
CA VAL A 384 -2.26 -17.58 -7.71
C VAL A 384 -3.46 -17.29 -6.81
N THR A 385 -3.36 -16.28 -5.95
CA THR A 385 -4.47 -15.91 -5.05
C THR A 385 -5.66 -15.40 -5.85
N PHE A 386 -5.43 -14.47 -6.76
CA PHE A 386 -6.49 -13.88 -7.59
C PHE A 386 -7.13 -14.93 -8.50
N GLN A 387 -6.32 -15.72 -9.21
CA GLN A 387 -6.81 -16.76 -10.12
C GLN A 387 -7.65 -17.81 -9.38
N ARG A 388 -7.19 -18.27 -8.20
CA ARG A 388 -7.95 -19.21 -7.38
C ARG A 388 -9.30 -18.65 -6.98
N LEU A 389 -9.35 -17.41 -6.50
CA LEU A 389 -10.59 -16.76 -6.10
C LEU A 389 -11.53 -16.55 -7.29
N ALA A 390 -11.01 -16.10 -8.43
CA ALA A 390 -11.80 -15.93 -9.63
C ALA A 390 -12.41 -17.25 -10.12
N ALA A 391 -11.63 -18.34 -10.08
CA ALA A 391 -12.13 -19.66 -10.47
C ALA A 391 -13.24 -20.17 -9.53
N SER A 392 -13.18 -19.89 -8.23
CA SER A 392 -14.14 -20.43 -7.25
C SER A 392 -15.31 -19.50 -6.92
N GLU A 393 -15.17 -18.19 -7.11
CA GLU A 393 -16.09 -17.20 -6.54
C GLU A 393 -16.63 -16.17 -7.55
N THR A 394 -16.14 -16.16 -8.80
CA THR A 394 -16.73 -15.29 -9.84
C THR A 394 -18.17 -15.69 -10.12
N ARG A 395 -19.08 -14.71 -10.03
CA ARG A 395 -20.52 -14.94 -10.19
C ARG A 395 -21.05 -14.55 -11.57
N ASP A 396 -20.34 -13.66 -12.25
CA ASP A 396 -20.72 -13.21 -13.58
C ASP A 396 -20.34 -14.27 -14.62
N LEU A 397 -21.32 -14.72 -15.42
CA LEU A 397 -21.13 -15.79 -16.39
C LEU A 397 -20.18 -15.43 -17.54
N ALA A 398 -20.09 -14.15 -17.91
CA ALA A 398 -19.18 -13.70 -18.95
C ALA A 398 -17.74 -13.70 -18.43
N PHE A 399 -17.53 -13.25 -17.19
CA PHE A 399 -16.21 -13.29 -16.55
C PHE A 399 -15.77 -14.71 -16.16
N ALA A 400 -16.71 -15.64 -15.99
CA ALA A 400 -16.41 -17.06 -15.77
C ALA A 400 -15.99 -17.82 -17.04
N ALA A 401 -15.93 -17.16 -18.21
CA ALA A 401 -15.48 -17.80 -19.44
C ALA A 401 -14.03 -18.31 -19.30
N PRO A 402 -13.73 -19.57 -19.69
CA PRO A 402 -12.37 -20.11 -19.61
C PRO A 402 -11.37 -19.23 -20.36
N GLY A 403 -10.26 -18.88 -19.71
CA GLY A 403 -9.20 -18.03 -20.28
C GLY A 403 -9.35 -16.53 -19.99
N TYR A 404 -10.52 -16.05 -19.56
CA TYR A 404 -10.73 -14.61 -19.35
C TYR A 404 -9.83 -14.05 -18.23
N VAL A 405 -9.72 -14.77 -17.11
CA VAL A 405 -8.91 -14.32 -15.96
C VAL A 405 -7.43 -14.27 -16.33
N GLU A 406 -6.94 -15.21 -17.14
CA GLU A 406 -5.57 -15.23 -17.64
C GLU A 406 -5.30 -14.01 -18.55
N GLU A 407 -6.24 -13.66 -19.42
CA GLU A 407 -6.16 -12.46 -20.27
C GLU A 407 -6.17 -11.17 -19.42
N LEU A 408 -7.06 -11.09 -18.42
CA LEU A 408 -7.11 -9.97 -17.49
C LEU A 408 -5.78 -9.80 -16.75
N LEU A 409 -5.24 -10.88 -16.19
CA LEU A 409 -3.99 -10.84 -15.42
C LEU A 409 -2.78 -10.48 -16.30
N ARG A 410 -2.81 -10.78 -17.60
CA ARG A 410 -1.77 -10.30 -18.53
C ARG A 410 -1.83 -8.78 -18.73
N HIS A 411 -3.02 -8.19 -18.78
CA HIS A 411 -3.17 -6.74 -18.82
C HIS A 411 -2.73 -6.10 -17.50
N VAL A 412 -3.12 -6.66 -16.36
CA VAL A 412 -2.70 -6.20 -15.03
C VAL A 412 -1.18 -6.27 -14.88
N TRP A 413 -0.52 -7.31 -15.41
CA TRP A 413 0.93 -7.43 -15.44
C TRP A 413 1.59 -6.29 -16.22
N ALA A 414 1.14 -6.04 -17.45
CA ALA A 414 1.69 -4.98 -18.28
C ALA A 414 1.54 -3.60 -17.60
N ASP A 415 0.38 -3.35 -16.98
CA ASP A 415 0.18 -2.14 -16.17
C ASP A 415 1.17 -2.07 -15.00
N ALA A 416 1.33 -3.15 -14.24
CA ALA A 416 2.24 -3.20 -13.10
C ALA A 416 3.69 -2.91 -13.51
N VAL A 417 4.15 -3.45 -14.64
CA VAL A 417 5.48 -3.14 -15.18
C VAL A 417 5.60 -1.66 -15.55
N GLY A 418 4.59 -1.10 -16.23
CA GLY A 418 4.59 0.31 -16.60
C GLY A 418 4.59 1.25 -15.39
N PHE A 419 3.68 1.01 -14.43
CA PHE A 419 3.60 1.81 -13.21
C PHE A 419 4.82 1.64 -12.30
N ALA A 420 5.47 0.47 -12.28
CA ALA A 420 6.78 0.30 -11.63
C ALA A 420 7.82 1.24 -12.23
N GLY A 421 7.86 1.36 -13.56
CA GLY A 421 8.77 2.29 -14.22
C GLY A 421 8.45 3.76 -13.92
N SER A 422 7.17 4.14 -13.88
CA SER A 422 6.75 5.49 -13.47
C SER A 422 7.12 5.81 -12.01
N GLU A 423 6.94 4.86 -11.09
CA GLU A 423 7.37 4.99 -9.68
C GLU A 423 8.89 5.21 -9.60
N MET A 424 9.68 4.42 -10.34
CA MET A 424 11.13 4.55 -10.38
C MET A 424 11.57 5.94 -10.86
N ILE A 425 10.95 6.45 -11.93
CA ILE A 425 11.24 7.80 -12.46
C ILE A 425 10.86 8.87 -11.43
N ARG A 426 9.62 8.87 -10.93
CA ARG A 426 9.13 9.94 -10.03
C ARG A 426 9.90 10.03 -8.72
N ARG A 427 10.39 8.90 -8.19
CA ARG A 427 11.22 8.85 -6.97
C ARG A 427 12.66 9.31 -7.17
N THR A 428 13.10 9.50 -8.42
CA THR A 428 14.49 9.87 -8.71
C THR A 428 14.66 11.33 -9.08
N VAL A 429 13.68 11.92 -9.77
CA VAL A 429 13.76 13.31 -10.27
C VAL A 429 12.60 14.21 -9.83
N GLY A 430 11.56 13.63 -9.25
CA GLY A 430 10.35 14.35 -8.84
C GLY A 430 10.49 15.00 -7.46
N LEU A 431 9.36 15.43 -6.90
CA LEU A 431 9.33 16.11 -5.59
C LEU A 431 9.71 15.18 -4.42
N ALA A 432 9.17 13.97 -4.44
CA ALA A 432 9.21 13.05 -3.29
C ALA A 432 10.19 11.91 -3.57
N HIS A 433 11.40 12.05 -3.08
CA HIS A 433 12.46 11.06 -3.25
C HIS A 433 12.28 9.84 -2.34
N VAL A 434 13.27 8.94 -2.36
CA VAL A 434 13.37 7.77 -1.48
C VAL A 434 14.74 7.70 -0.82
N ALA A 435 14.73 7.37 0.48
CA ALA A 435 15.94 7.26 1.27
C ALA A 435 16.91 6.17 0.77
N ASP A 436 16.42 5.16 0.04
CA ASP A 436 17.26 4.15 -0.61
C ASP A 436 18.35 4.77 -1.49
N LEU A 437 18.04 5.87 -2.18
CA LEU A 437 18.97 6.58 -3.06
C LEU A 437 19.65 7.75 -2.33
N ASP A 438 18.87 8.58 -1.64
CA ASP A 438 19.40 9.83 -1.06
C ASP A 438 20.32 9.60 0.15
N SER A 439 20.23 8.45 0.82
CA SER A 439 21.13 8.10 1.93
C SER A 439 22.50 7.55 1.49
N ILE A 440 22.72 7.33 0.18
CA ILE A 440 24.00 6.90 -0.36
C ILE A 440 25.00 8.06 -0.23
N GLN A 441 26.02 7.88 0.61
CA GLN A 441 26.98 8.94 0.97
C GLN A 441 27.94 9.30 -0.17
N SER A 442 28.36 8.32 -0.97
CA SER A 442 29.24 8.58 -2.10
C SER A 442 28.45 9.20 -3.25
N ASP A 443 28.75 10.46 -3.59
CA ASP A 443 28.12 11.17 -4.71
C ASP A 443 28.20 10.39 -6.02
N ALA A 444 29.34 9.76 -6.31
CA ALA A 444 29.54 8.95 -7.51
C ALA A 444 28.63 7.71 -7.54
N HIS A 445 28.53 6.98 -6.41
CA HIS A 445 27.64 5.82 -6.32
C HIS A 445 26.17 6.22 -6.33
N ARG A 446 25.81 7.33 -5.66
CA ARG A 446 24.45 7.86 -5.64
C ARG A 446 24.00 8.27 -7.03
N LEU A 447 24.83 9.05 -7.75
CA LEU A 447 24.55 9.45 -9.11
C LEU A 447 24.40 8.23 -10.03
N SER A 448 25.33 7.28 -9.97
CA SER A 448 25.25 6.05 -10.75
C SER A 448 23.97 5.25 -10.47
N ALA A 449 23.57 5.14 -9.21
CA ALA A 449 22.34 4.44 -8.83
C ALA A 449 21.09 5.17 -9.36
N LYS A 450 21.02 6.50 -9.20
CA LYS A 450 19.92 7.32 -9.72
C LYS A 450 19.79 7.21 -11.24
N GLU A 451 20.90 7.27 -11.98
CA GLU A 451 20.86 7.10 -13.43
C GLU A 451 20.41 5.69 -13.84
N ASP A 452 20.86 4.65 -13.16
CA ASP A 452 20.41 3.28 -13.42
C ASP A 452 18.91 3.10 -13.14
N VAL A 453 18.39 3.72 -12.07
CA VAL A 453 16.95 3.73 -11.77
C VAL A 453 16.17 4.44 -12.88
N LEU A 454 16.67 5.58 -13.38
CA LEU A 454 16.04 6.29 -14.50
C LEU A 454 16.02 5.47 -15.79
N ARG A 455 17.15 4.83 -16.14
CA ARG A 455 17.25 3.98 -17.34
C ARG A 455 16.31 2.79 -17.25
N LEU A 456 16.31 2.07 -16.13
CA LEU A 456 15.40 0.94 -15.93
C LEU A 456 13.94 1.42 -15.92
N GLY A 457 13.63 2.49 -15.20
CA GLY A 457 12.28 3.05 -15.15
C GLY A 457 11.74 3.42 -16.54
N ALA A 458 12.55 4.12 -17.34
CA ALA A 458 12.18 4.46 -18.71
C ALA A 458 12.04 3.23 -19.61
N TYR A 459 12.90 2.22 -19.45
CA TYR A 459 12.78 0.97 -20.17
C TYR A 459 11.44 0.29 -19.86
N LEU A 460 11.08 0.14 -18.58
CA LEU A 460 9.85 -0.54 -18.17
C LEU A 460 8.61 0.20 -18.68
N VAL A 461 8.58 1.54 -18.63
CA VAL A 461 7.47 2.31 -19.21
C VAL A 461 7.39 2.09 -20.74
N LYS A 462 8.52 2.11 -21.44
CA LYS A 462 8.55 1.94 -22.91
C LYS A 462 8.13 0.55 -23.37
N HIS A 463 8.54 -0.48 -22.63
CA HIS A 463 8.52 -1.88 -23.04
C HIS A 463 7.64 -2.76 -22.16
N ALA A 464 6.75 -2.19 -21.35
CA ALA A 464 5.87 -2.91 -20.43
C ALA A 464 5.16 -4.12 -21.07
N ALA A 465 4.59 -3.93 -22.27
CA ALA A 465 3.88 -4.98 -23.01
C ALA A 465 4.80 -6.08 -23.58
N SER A 466 6.12 -5.86 -23.62
CA SER A 466 7.12 -6.83 -24.11
C SER A 466 7.74 -7.66 -22.99
N VAL A 467 7.54 -7.27 -21.73
CA VAL A 467 7.94 -8.06 -20.57
C VAL A 467 6.81 -9.05 -20.28
N GLU A 468 6.93 -10.31 -20.70
CA GLU A 468 5.79 -11.23 -20.70
C GLU A 468 5.41 -11.72 -19.30
N ASN A 469 6.39 -11.84 -18.39
CA ASN A 469 6.16 -12.33 -17.02
C ASN A 469 7.27 -11.88 -16.06
N VAL A 470 7.09 -12.18 -14.77
CA VAL A 470 8.01 -11.77 -13.70
C VAL A 470 9.40 -12.41 -13.80
N THR A 471 9.51 -13.59 -14.41
CA THR A 471 10.81 -14.23 -14.65
C THR A 471 11.59 -13.46 -15.70
N ASP A 472 10.94 -13.02 -16.77
CA ASP A 472 11.59 -12.20 -17.81
C ASP A 472 12.05 -10.86 -17.24
N LEU A 473 11.21 -10.22 -16.40
CA LEU A 473 11.60 -8.99 -15.70
C LEU A 473 12.84 -9.21 -14.83
N ALA A 474 12.86 -10.27 -14.01
CA ALA A 474 13.99 -10.57 -13.14
C ALA A 474 15.27 -10.85 -13.94
N GLN A 475 15.18 -11.57 -15.07
CA GLN A 475 16.32 -11.83 -15.94
C GLN A 475 16.84 -10.56 -16.62
N LEU A 476 15.95 -9.72 -17.13
CA LEU A 476 16.29 -8.44 -17.75
C LEU A 476 17.06 -7.55 -16.78
N VAL A 477 16.57 -7.43 -15.54
CA VAL A 477 17.19 -6.62 -14.49
C VAL A 477 18.55 -7.21 -14.07
N ALA A 478 18.64 -8.54 -13.94
CA ALA A 478 19.89 -9.21 -13.59
C ALA A 478 20.98 -9.06 -14.66
N ARG A 479 20.62 -9.07 -15.95
CA ARG A 479 21.56 -8.89 -17.07
C ARG A 479 21.94 -7.43 -17.30
N GLY A 480 21.10 -6.49 -16.84
CA GLY A 480 21.32 -5.06 -17.07
C GLY A 480 21.02 -4.62 -18.50
N ASP A 481 20.16 -5.37 -19.22
CA ASP A 481 19.89 -5.15 -20.65
C ASP A 481 19.30 -3.75 -20.93
N TYR A 482 18.67 -3.13 -19.93
CA TYR A 482 18.12 -1.76 -19.95
C TYR A 482 19.19 -0.66 -20.03
N ARG A 483 20.47 -0.96 -19.80
CA ARG A 483 21.55 0.05 -19.88
C ARG A 483 21.96 0.37 -21.32
N ALA A 484 21.57 -0.46 -22.28
CA ALA A 484 21.94 -0.33 -23.70
C ALA A 484 20.83 0.29 -24.58
N SER A 485 19.68 0.64 -23.98
CA SER A 485 18.40 0.91 -24.67
C SER A 485 17.90 2.35 -24.57
#